data_AF-A0A937PKI5-F1
#
_entry.id   AF-A0A937PKI5-F1
#
_cell.length_a   1.000
_cell.length_b   1.000
_cell.length_c   1.000
_cell.angle_alpha   90.00
_cell.angle_beta   90.00
_cell.angle_gamma   90.00
#
_symmetry.space_group_name_H-M   'P 1'
#
loop_
_entity.id
_entity.type
_entity.pdbx_description
1 polymer ?
#
loop_
_entity_poly.entity_id
_entity_poly.type
_entity_poly.pdbx_seq_one_letter_code
_entity_poly.pdbx_strand_id
1 'polypeptide(L)' 'MMLVYLLAFVSALVLSLSLTPIVIKIAYKFGYVAKPNQLRWHKNTTALLGGIGIFVAFLIPTFFF' A
#
# COMPACT_ATOMS: atom_id res chain seq x y z
N MET A 1 -2.45 -9.45 -26.87
CA MET A 1 -2.92 -10.06 -25.61
C MET A 1 -1.82 -10.20 -24.57
N MET A 2 -0.80 -11.05 -24.75
CA MET A 2 0.24 -11.27 -23.70
C MET A 2 0.96 -9.97 -23.27
N LEU A 3 1.31 -9.11 -24.23
CA LEU A 3 2.03 -7.86 -23.95
C LEU A 3 1.22 -6.89 -23.05
N VAL A 4 -0.11 -6.91 -23.17
CA VAL A 4 -1.03 -6.03 -22.42
C VAL A 4 -1.06 -6.45 -20.96
N TYR A 5 -1.15 -7.75 -20.68
CA TYR A 5 -1.09 -8.28 -19.32
C TYR A 5 0.27 -8.04 -18.65
N LEU A 6 1.36 -8.09 -19.42
CA LEU A 6 2.69 -7.80 -18.89
C LEU A 6 2.82 -6.32 -18.48
N LEU A 7 2.29 -5.40 -19.30
CA LEU A 7 2.25 -3.97 -19.00
C LEU A 7 1.33 -3.67 -17.80
N ALA A 8 0.18 -4.34 -17.69
CA ALA A 8 -0.72 -4.23 -16.54
C ALA A 8 -0.03 -4.72 -15.24
N PHE A 9 0.72 -5.81 -15.29
CA PHE A 9 1.46 -6.31 -14.13
C PHE A 9 2.59 -5.36 -13.68
N VAL A 10 3.42 -4.90 -14.62
CA VAL A 10 4.53 -3.99 -14.30
C VAL A 10 4.01 -2.66 -13.77
N SER A 11 2.93 -2.13 -14.35
CA SER A 11 2.30 -0.90 -13.85
C SER A 11 1.70 -1.09 -12.44
N ALA A 12 1.02 -2.20 -12.17
CA ALA A 12 0.53 -2.53 -10.83
C ALA A 12 1.67 -2.63 -9.79
N LEU A 13 2.79 -3.23 -10.18
CA LEU A 13 3.97 -3.37 -9.33
C LEU A 13 4.57 -2.00 -8.97
N VAL A 14 4.79 -1.14 -9.97
CA VAL A 14 5.35 0.20 -9.79
C VAL A 14 4.43 1.09 -8.95
N LEU A 15 3.11 1.02 -9.22
CA LEU A 15 2.10 1.71 -8.44
C LEU A 15 2.09 1.23 -6.99
N SER A 16 2.12 -0.08 -6.74
CA SER A 16 2.13 -0.63 -5.38
C SER A 16 3.37 -0.20 -4.60
N LEU A 17 4.56 -0.27 -5.21
CA LEU A 17 5.79 0.18 -4.59
C LEU A 17 5.77 1.67 -4.24
N SER A 18 5.14 2.49 -5.08
CA SER A 18 5.09 3.95 -4.89
C SER A 18 3.98 4.37 -3.92
N LEU A 19 2.81 3.72 -3.96
CA LEU A 19 1.70 4.02 -3.07
C LEU A 19 1.96 3.53 -1.63
N THR A 20 2.65 2.41 -1.45
CA THR A 20 2.91 1.85 -0.11
C THR A 20 3.56 2.87 0.85
N PRO A 21 4.67 3.56 0.52
CA PRO A 21 5.26 4.58 1.40
C PRO A 21 4.37 5.81 1.57
N ILE A 22 3.55 6.16 0.57
CA ILE A 22 2.59 7.28 0.67
C ILE A 22 1.50 6.95 1.68
N VAL A 23 0.90 5.76 1.58
CA VAL A 23 -0.14 5.28 2.51
C VAL A 23 0.41 5.16 3.92
N ILE A 24 1.66 4.72 4.07
CA ILE A 24 2.35 4.71 5.37
C ILE A 24 2.44 6.14 5.93
N LYS A 25 2.94 7.12 5.16
CA LYS A 25 3.03 8.53 5.60
C LYS A 25 1.66 9.10 5.98
N ILE A 26 0.62 8.79 5.20
CA ILE A 26 -0.77 9.20 5.47
C ILE A 26 -1.28 8.55 6.76
N ALA A 27 -1.06 7.25 6.97
CA ALA A 27 -1.47 6.56 8.19
C ALA A 27 -0.82 7.17 9.44
N TYR A 28 0.47 7.51 9.36
CA TYR A 28 1.16 8.27 10.42
C TYR A 28 0.56 9.66 10.65
N LYS A 29 0.25 10.41 9.57
CA LYS A 29 -0.31 11.76 9.65
C LYS A 29 -1.72 11.79 10.23
N PHE A 30 -2.55 10.81 9.89
CA PHE A 30 -3.93 10.70 10.37
C PHE A 30 -4.06 9.97 11.72
N GLY A 31 -2.97 9.42 12.25
CA GLY A 31 -3.00 8.68 13.52
C GLY A 31 -3.62 7.28 13.43
N TYR A 32 -3.86 6.76 12.21
CA TYR A 32 -4.24 5.36 11.96
C TYR A 32 -3.04 4.41 12.05
N VAL A 33 -2.30 4.56 13.14
CA VAL A 33 -1.16 3.72 13.49
C VAL A 33 -1.52 2.94 14.73
N ALA A 34 -1.14 1.66 14.76
CA ALA A 34 -1.21 0.88 15.98
C ALA A 34 -0.21 1.51 16.97
N LYS A 35 -0.73 2.31 17.91
CA LYS A 35 0.08 2.88 18.99
C LYS A 35 0.68 1.71 19.79
N PRO A 36 2.01 1.69 20.00
CA PRO A 36 2.64 0.63 20.76
C PRO A 36 2.09 0.67 22.18
N ASN A 37 1.40 -0.40 22.57
CA ASN A 37 0.89 -0.54 23.93
C ASN A 37 2.08 -0.84 24.85
N GLN A 38 2.17 -0.16 26.01
CA GLN A 38 3.33 -0.21 26.92
C GLN A 38 3.65 -1.61 27.48
N LEU A 39 2.76 -2.59 27.26
CA LEU A 39 2.86 -3.98 27.72
C LEU A 39 3.43 -4.97 26.68
N ARG A 40 3.77 -4.53 25.45
CA ARG A 40 4.33 -5.43 24.41
C ARG A 40 5.77 -5.03 24.06
N TRP A 41 6.68 -6.02 23.99
CA TRP A 41 8.11 -5.82 23.66
C TRP A 41 8.39 -5.17 22.28
N HIS A 42 7.39 -5.00 21.41
CA HIS A 42 7.55 -4.39 20.08
C HIS A 42 7.08 -2.93 20.08
N LYS A 43 8.05 -2.01 19.97
CA LYS A 43 7.84 -0.54 19.92
C LYS A 43 7.52 0.03 18.52
N ASN A 44 7.48 -0.81 17.49
CA ASN A 44 7.32 -0.32 16.12
C ASN A 44 5.86 0.02 15.81
N THR A 45 5.58 1.30 15.59
CA THR A 45 4.34 1.78 15.00
C THR A 45 4.13 1.12 13.65
N THR A 46 3.04 0.39 13.51
CA THR A 46 2.67 -0.26 12.24
C THR A 46 1.47 0.49 11.66
N ALA A 47 1.55 0.83 10.38
CA ALA A 47 0.44 1.45 9.65
C ALA A 47 -0.68 0.42 9.47
N LEU A 48 -1.90 0.75 9.88
CA LEU A 48 -3.06 -0.17 9.78
C LEU A 48 -3.68 -0.18 8.38
N LEU A 49 -3.31 0.77 7.52
CA LEU A 49 -3.96 1.04 6.23
C LEU A 49 -3.23 0.46 5.01
N GLY A 50 -2.26 -0.45 5.20
CA GLY A 50 -1.43 -0.98 4.10
C GLY A 50 -2.23 -1.62 2.96
N GLY A 51 -3.34 -2.31 3.28
CA GLY A 51 -4.21 -2.95 2.29
C GLY A 51 -4.83 -1.97 1.29
N ILE A 52 -5.05 -0.71 1.68
CA ILE A 52 -5.62 0.31 0.79
C ILE A 52 -4.64 0.66 -0.33
N GLY A 53 -3.33 0.71 -0.04
CA GLY A 53 -2.30 0.97 -1.04
C GLY A 53 -2.27 -0.11 -2.13
N ILE A 54 -2.37 -1.38 -1.71
CA ILE A 54 -2.38 -2.53 -2.62
C ILE A 54 -3.69 -2.56 -3.42
N PHE A 55 -4.83 -2.30 -2.78
CA PHE A 55 -6.13 -2.29 -3.44
C PHE A 55 -6.18 -1.23 -4.56
N VAL A 56 -5.72 -0.01 -4.28
CA VAL A 56 -5.66 1.07 -5.28
C VAL A 56 -4.67 0.72 -6.41
N ALA A 57 -3.49 0.18 -6.07
CA ALA A 57 -2.50 -0.23 -7.05
C ALA A 57 -2.96 -1.37 -7.97
N PHE A 58 -3.90 -2.21 -7.52
CA PHE A 58 -4.55 -3.22 -8.33
C PHE A 58 -5.67 -2.61 -9.20
N LEU A 59 -6.51 -1.76 -8.63
CA LEU A 59 -7.70 -1.23 -9.29
C LEU A 59 -7.37 -0.36 -10.51
N ILE A 60 -6.29 0.43 -10.44
CA ILE A 60 -5.86 1.34 -11.52
C ILE A 60 -5.55 0.58 -12.83
N PRO A 61 -4.61 -0.38 -12.86
CA PRO A 61 -4.30 -1.12 -14.08
C PRO A 61 -5.47 -1.99 -14.55
N THR A 62 -6.29 -2.53 -13.64
CA THR A 62 -7.47 -3.33 -14.02
C THR A 62 -8.54 -2.51 -14.73
N PHE A 63 -8.64 -1.20 -14.45
CA PHE A 63 -9.58 -0.31 -15.16
C PHE A 63 -9.02 0.21 -16.49
N PHE A 64 -7.70 0.23 -16.66
CA PHE A 64 -7.03 0.80 -17.83
C PHE A 64 -6.67 -0.23 -18.91
N PHE A 65 -6.53 -1.52 -18.55
CA PHE A 65 -6.14 -2.62 -19.42
C PHE A 65 -7.19 -3.73 -19.45
#